data_AF-A0A3B9ST04-F1
#
_entry.id   AF-A0A3B9ST04-F1
#
_cell.length_a   1.000
_cell.length_b   1.000
_cell.length_c   1.000
_cell.angle_alpha   90.00
_cell.angle_beta   90.00
_cell.angle_gamma   90.00
#
_symmetry.space_group_name_H-M   'P 1'
#
loop_
_entity.id
_entity.type
_entity.pdbx_description
1 polymer ?
#
loop_
_entity_poly.entity_id
_entity_poly.type
_entity_poly.pdbx_seq_one_letter_code
_entity_poly.pdbx_strand_id
1 'polypeptide(L)'
;GAVTLMVAASVSVSGIIGFVGLIIPHIFRLLAGPDHRILLPLSALGGAIFLVLMDTLARTAAAPLEIPVGVITALWGGPFFIYLLRKKKSTVGF
;
A
#
# COMPACT_ATOMS: atom_id res chain seq x y z
N GLY A 1 17.98 -7.46 -7.12
CA GLY A 1 18.33 -6.97 -8.47
C GLY A 1 17.16 -6.24 -9.11
N ALA A 2 16.21 -6.97 -9.69
CA ALA A 2 15.07 -6.37 -10.41
C ALA A 2 14.19 -5.47 -9.51
N VAL A 3 13.72 -5.98 -8.36
CA VAL A 3 12.87 -5.21 -7.43
C VAL A 3 13.57 -3.96 -6.92
N THR A 4 14.86 -4.07 -6.55
CA THR A 4 15.65 -2.93 -6.07
C THR A 4 15.78 -1.83 -7.12
N LEU A 5 16.01 -2.18 -8.39
CA LEU A 5 16.07 -1.21 -9.48
C LEU A 5 14.72 -0.54 -9.72
N MET A 6 13.64 -1.32 -9.77
CA MET A 6 12.28 -0.79 -9.97
C MET A 6 11.86 0.16 -8.85
N VAL A 7 12.10 -0.23 -7.59
CA VAL A 7 11.74 0.57 -6.42
C VAL A 7 12.61 1.82 -6.35
N ALA A 8 13.94 1.71 -6.54
CA ALA A 8 14.83 2.86 -6.50
C ALA A 8 14.51 3.88 -7.60
N ALA A 9 14.24 3.42 -8.83
CA ALA A 9 13.82 4.30 -9.93
C ALA A 9 12.50 5.02 -9.61
N SER A 10 11.51 4.30 -9.05
CA SER A 10 10.21 4.88 -8.70
C SER A 10 10.31 5.92 -7.57
N VAL A 11 11.06 5.60 -6.50
CA VAL A 11 11.25 6.47 -5.34
C VAL A 11 12.06 7.71 -5.68
N SER A 12 13.03 7.61 -6.59
CA SER A 12 13.82 8.75 -7.07
C SER A 12 12.94 9.84 -7.71
N VAL A 13 11.87 9.44 -8.42
CA VAL A 13 10.95 10.37 -9.10
C VAL A 13 9.82 10.82 -8.18
N SER A 14 9.22 9.90 -7.43
CA SER A 14 7.96 10.14 -6.70
C SER A 14 8.15 10.42 -5.19
N GLY A 15 9.38 10.29 -4.69
CA GLY A 15 9.66 10.32 -3.26
C GLY A 15 9.23 9.03 -2.53
N ILE A 16 9.26 9.08 -1.20
CA ILE A 16 8.98 7.92 -0.35
C ILE A 16 7.47 7.67 -0.29
N ILE A 17 7.06 6.46 -0.69
CA ILE A 17 5.67 5.99 -0.60
C ILE A 17 5.59 4.86 0.43
N GLY A 18 4.80 5.07 1.48
CA GLY A 18 4.62 4.10 2.57
C GLY A 18 3.39 3.20 2.41
N PHE A 19 3.45 2.01 3.02
CA PHE A 19 2.35 1.08 3.28
C PHE A 19 1.62 0.44 2.10
N VAL A 20 1.61 1.02 0.89
CA VAL A 20 0.90 0.46 -0.29
C VAL A 20 1.31 -0.99 -0.56
N GLY A 21 2.63 -1.27 -0.55
CA GLY A 21 3.18 -2.61 -0.78
C GLY A 21 2.87 -3.63 0.32
N LEU A 22 2.36 -3.19 1.48
CA LEU A 22 1.92 -4.07 2.55
C LEU A 22 0.39 -4.24 2.53
N ILE A 23 -0.36 -3.15 2.37
CA ILE A 23 -1.83 -3.15 2.39
C ILE A 23 -2.37 -3.98 1.23
N ILE A 24 -1.97 -3.64 0.01
CA ILE A 24 -2.64 -4.12 -1.20
C ILE A 24 -2.44 -5.63 -1.41
N PRO A 25 -1.21 -6.18 -1.37
CA PRO A 25 -1.03 -7.63 -1.53
C PRO A 25 -1.70 -8.43 -0.41
N HIS A 26 -1.85 -7.84 0.78
CA HIS A 26 -2.51 -8.53 1.89
C HIS A 26 -4.04 -8.55 1.73
N ILE A 27 -4.65 -7.45 1.30
CA ILE A 27 -6.08 -7.41 0.98
C ILE A 27 -6.40 -8.44 -0.11
N PHE A 28 -5.65 -8.43 -1.21
CA PHE A 28 -5.92 -9.37 -2.30
C PHE A 28 -5.58 -10.81 -1.94
N ARG A 29 -4.62 -11.06 -1.06
CA ARG A 29 -4.37 -12.40 -0.54
C ARG A 29 -5.55 -12.94 0.27
N LEU A 30 -6.25 -12.08 1.00
CA LEU A 30 -7.46 -12.46 1.74
C LEU A 30 -8.68 -12.67 0.81
N LEU A 31 -8.75 -11.96 -0.32
CA LEU A 31 -9.88 -12.02 -1.26
C LEU A 31 -9.73 -13.12 -2.33
N ALA A 32 -8.56 -13.20 -2.98
CA ALA A 32 -8.29 -14.06 -4.13
C ALA A 32 -7.42 -15.29 -3.79
N GLY A 33 -6.95 -15.40 -2.54
CA GLY A 33 -6.11 -16.50 -2.08
C GLY A 33 -4.60 -16.29 -2.33
N PRO A 34 -3.77 -17.31 -2.05
CA PRO A 34 -2.31 -17.21 -2.03
C PRO A 34 -1.61 -17.42 -3.39
N ASP A 35 -2.35 -17.71 -4.47
CA ASP A 35 -1.76 -17.97 -5.78
C ASP A 35 -1.10 -16.71 -6.35
N HIS A 36 0.23 -16.75 -6.49
CA HIS A 36 1.04 -15.62 -6.96
C HIS A 36 0.77 -15.24 -8.42
N ARG A 37 0.28 -16.17 -9.25
CA ARG A 37 -0.05 -15.87 -10.65
C ARG A 37 -1.19 -14.87 -10.78
N ILE A 38 -2.14 -14.92 -9.84
CA ILE A 38 -3.29 -14.02 -9.77
C ILE A 38 -2.96 -12.84 -8.85
N LEU A 39 -2.25 -13.09 -7.74
CA LEU A 39 -1.96 -12.07 -6.75
C LEU A 39 -1.05 -10.96 -7.28
N LEU A 40 -0.04 -11.29 -8.11
CA LEU A 40 0.87 -10.30 -8.67
C LEU A 40 0.17 -9.26 -9.56
N PRO A 41 -0.58 -9.65 -10.62
CA PRO A 41 -1.28 -8.68 -11.46
C PRO A 41 -2.37 -7.93 -10.69
N LEU A 42 -3.08 -8.61 -9.78
CA LEU A 42 -4.14 -7.99 -9.01
C LEU A 42 -3.59 -6.96 -8.00
N SER A 43 -2.46 -7.26 -7.36
CA SER A 43 -1.79 -6.32 -6.45
C SER A 43 -1.15 -5.16 -7.19
N ALA A 44 -0.63 -5.37 -8.40
CA ALA A 44 -0.11 -4.29 -9.23
C ALA A 44 -1.22 -3.31 -9.65
N LEU A 45 -2.33 -3.84 -10.18
CA LEU A 45 -3.48 -3.02 -10.61
C LEU A 45 -4.15 -2.32 -9.43
N GLY A 46 -4.48 -3.05 -8.37
CA GLY A 46 -5.12 -2.45 -7.21
C GLY A 46 -4.20 -1.48 -6.46
N GLY A 47 -2.87 -1.70 -6.52
CA GLY A 47 -1.88 -0.77 -5.97
C GLY A 47 -1.83 0.53 -6.75
N ALA A 48 -1.84 0.45 -8.09
CA ALA A 48 -1.89 1.62 -8.95
C ALA A 48 -3.18 2.43 -8.75
N ILE A 49 -4.35 1.78 -8.74
CA ILE A 49 -5.64 2.43 -8.51
C ILE A 49 -5.67 3.11 -7.14
N PHE A 50 -5.25 2.40 -6.08
CA PHE A 50 -5.20 2.95 -4.73
C PHE A 50 -4.28 4.16 -4.64
N LEU A 51 -3.08 4.08 -5.22
CA LEU A 51 -2.11 5.18 -5.17
C LEU A 51 -2.62 6.41 -5.92
N VAL A 52 -3.24 6.26 -7.09
CA VAL A 52 -3.83 7.37 -7.85
C VAL A 52 -4.96 8.05 -7.06
N LEU A 53 -5.80 7.26 -6.39
CA LEU A 53 -6.86 7.80 -5.54
C LEU A 53 -6.28 8.59 -4.35
N MET A 54 -5.24 8.05 -3.71
CA MET A 54 -4.58 8.73 -2.58
C MET A 54 -3.84 9.99 -3.03
N ASP A 55 -3.18 9.98 -4.19
CA ASP A 55 -2.51 11.16 -4.77
C ASP A 55 -3.53 12.25 -5.12
N THR A 56 -4.65 11.86 -5.73
CA THR A 56 -5.75 12.78 -6.03
C THR A 56 -6.29 13.41 -4.75
N LEU A 57 -6.55 12.60 -3.72
CA LEU A 57 -6.98 13.09 -2.41
C LEU A 57 -5.96 14.02 -1.76
N ALA A 58 -4.66 13.72 -1.88
CA ALA A 58 -3.59 14.57 -1.37
C ALA A 58 -3.61 15.95 -2.00
N ARG A 59 -3.79 16.01 -3.32
CA ARG A 59 -3.86 17.27 -4.06
C ARG A 59 -5.13 18.06 -3.75
N THR A 60 -6.27 17.38 -3.61
CA THR A 60 -7.55 18.07 -3.36
C THR A 60 -7.74 18.52 -1.92
N ALA A 61 -7.29 17.75 -0.93
CA ALA A 61 -7.53 18.04 0.48
C ALA A 61 -6.65 19.17 1.03
N ALA A 62 -5.55 19.49 0.34
CA ALA A 62 -4.51 20.37 0.87
C ALA A 62 -4.25 21.63 0.04
N ALA A 63 -4.94 21.85 -1.08
CA ALA A 63 -4.75 23.05 -1.90
C ALA A 63 -4.83 24.33 -1.04
N PRO A 64 -3.80 25.22 -1.04
CA PRO A 64 -2.67 25.34 -1.98
C PRO A 64 -1.36 24.64 -1.55
N LEU A 65 -1.33 23.93 -0.42
CA LEU A 65 -0.16 23.22 0.10
C LEU A 65 -0.09 21.79 -0.46
N GLU A 66 1.10 21.36 -0.89
CA GLU A 66 1.31 20.00 -1.37
C GLU A 66 1.65 19.06 -0.19
N ILE A 67 0.72 18.16 0.16
CA ILE A 67 0.99 17.08 1.12
C ILE A 67 1.58 15.88 0.37
N PRO A 68 2.71 15.31 0.82
CA PRO A 68 3.24 14.09 0.25
C PRO A 68 2.23 12.94 0.36
N VAL A 69 1.93 12.27 -0.75
CA VAL A 69 0.99 11.13 -0.79
C VAL A 69 1.35 10.04 0.24
N GLY A 70 2.64 9.86 0.54
CA GLY A 70 3.11 8.92 1.56
C GLY A 70 2.56 9.18 2.97
N VAL A 71 2.25 10.44 3.32
CA VAL A 71 1.62 10.79 4.61
C VAL A 71 0.18 10.27 4.64
N ILE A 72 -0.56 10.47 3.56
CA ILE A 72 -1.95 10.03 3.44
C ILE A 72 -2.05 8.51 3.43
N THR A 73 -1.17 7.84 2.67
CA THR A 73 -1.13 6.37 2.66
C THR A 73 -0.71 5.81 4.02
N ALA A 74 0.14 6.50 4.79
CA ALA A 74 0.52 6.09 6.13
C ALA A 74 -0.63 6.19 7.15
N LEU A 75 -1.50 7.20 7.03
CA LEU A 75 -2.70 7.33 7.86
C LEU A 75 -3.65 6.15 7.69
N TRP A 76 -3.73 5.57 6.49
CA TRP A 76 -4.49 4.35 6.23
C TRP A 76 -3.73 3.08 6.64
N GLY A 77 -2.42 3.06 6.38
CA GLY A 77 -1.58 1.90 6.61
C GLY A 77 -1.29 1.60 8.08
N GLY A 78 -1.18 2.61 8.93
CA GLY A 78 -0.99 2.44 10.37
C GLY A 78 -2.14 1.65 11.03
N PRO A 79 -3.40 2.09 10.89
CA PRO A 79 -4.57 1.35 11.35
C PRO A 79 -4.66 -0.06 10.75
N PHE A 80 -4.36 -0.21 9.46
CA PHE A 80 -4.36 -1.53 8.80
C PHE A 80 -3.33 -2.47 9.41
N PHE A 81 -2.12 -1.97 9.69
CA PHE A 81 -1.05 -2.75 10.30
C PHE A 81 -1.41 -3.17 11.73
N ILE A 82 -1.98 -2.25 12.53
CA ILE A 82 -2.48 -2.56 13.88
C ILE A 82 -3.58 -3.63 13.83
N TYR A 83 -4.53 -3.51 12.89
CA TYR A 83 -5.58 -4.50 12.68
C TYR A 83 -4.98 -5.90 12.38
N LEU A 84 -3.98 -5.95 11.50
CA LEU A 84 -3.29 -7.18 11.12
C LEU A 84 -2.57 -7.82 12.32
N LEU A 85 -1.89 -7.02 13.14
CA LEU A 85 -1.25 -7.47 14.39
C LEU A 85 -2.27 -8.05 15.38
N ARG A 86 -3.41 -7.38 15.57
CA ARG A 86 -4.47 -7.86 16.47
C ARG A 86 -5.09 -9.17 15.98
N LYS A 87 -5.34 -9.29 14.67
CA LYS A 87 -5.90 -10.51 14.08
C LYS A 87 -4.96 -11.71 14.25
N LYS A 88 -3.66 -11.51 14.03
CA LYS A 88 -2.66 -12.59 14.15
C LYS A 88 -2.45 -13.04 15.60
N LYS A 89 -2.59 -12.13 16.57
CA LYS A 89 -2.53 -12.46 18.01
C LYS A 89 -3.69 -13.36 18.45
N SER A 90 -4.86 -13.25 17.81
CA SER A 90 -6.03 -14.10 18.10
C SER A 90 -5.86 -15.57 17.65
N THR A 91 -4.86 -15.88 16.82
CA THR A 91 -4.57 -17.26 16.37
C THR A 91 -3.51 -17.96 17.24
N VAL A 92 -2.84 -17.22 18.14
CA VAL A 92 -1.88 -17.77 19.10
C VAL A 92 -2.44 -17.55 20.51
N GLY A 93 -3.51 -18.27 20.81
CA GLY A 93 -4.17 -18.28 22.10
C GLY A 93 -5.01 -19.54 22.19
N PHE A 94 -4.47 -20.51 22.94
CA PHE A 94 -4.92 -21.88 23.21
C PHE A 94 -4.54 -22.91 22.13
#